data_AF-L9W0A2-F1
#
_entry.id   AF-L9W0A2-F1
#
_cell.length_a   1.000
_cell.length_b   1.000
_cell.length_c   1.000
_cell.angle_alpha   90.00
_cell.angle_beta   90.00
_cell.angle_gamma   90.00
#
_symmetry.space_group_name_H-M   'P 1'
#
loop_
_entity.id
_entity.type
_entity.pdbx_description
1 polymer ?
#
loop_
_entity_poly.entity_id
_entity_poly.type
_entity_poly.pdbx_seq_one_letter_code
_entity_poly.pdbx_strand_id
1 'polypeptide(L)'
;MYDDDGSRNLSRRTLLRASAGVGAVSVVGVGQASASDPGGAQSWFDDSCPDATIEPSMGHCDGASMDGCDDDHPETVALQTAVRESLEEQYPDVAALVDAGFKPYFDTLNRDDDGWSHWINPEYVGDDEILDPDRPESVLVDNDSWRSIGVMFIATRGGEPVDPPPAVYDDGDADGDAERDVIDGEAADDDDNDGHDEDHHEQGEHDGHDDHGGTPGRCSPWHYHAGLPGRFGWWYYRQAYEQDFARQGLGGLEFPCRTPCMMHVWSVDHPEGVYAHGAPPPEYREQEPAENADLETDAEPGTDELSWETLPEDLVPEHLPDDLATLVPGL
;
A
#
# COMPACT_ATOMS: atom_id res chain seq x y z
N MET A 1 -8.45 -54.91 37.81
CA MET A 1 -9.87 -55.13 37.46
C MET A 1 -10.19 -54.14 36.35
N TYR A 2 -10.69 -54.64 35.22
CA TYR A 2 -11.64 -54.03 34.28
C TYR A 2 -12.47 -52.84 34.88
N ASP A 3 -12.92 -51.78 34.20
CA ASP A 3 -13.17 -51.39 32.78
C ASP A 3 -13.14 -49.84 32.70
N ASP A 4 -13.11 -49.08 31.58
CA ASP A 4 -12.79 -49.24 30.14
C ASP A 4 -12.75 -47.80 29.49
N ASP A 5 -12.39 -47.63 28.22
CA ASP A 5 -12.26 -46.33 27.50
C ASP A 5 -13.58 -45.56 27.27
N GLY A 6 -13.50 -44.24 26.97
CA GLY A 6 -14.72 -43.42 26.83
C GLY A 6 -14.61 -42.01 26.24
N SER A 7 -13.78 -41.75 25.23
CA SER A 7 -13.80 -40.45 24.53
C SER A 7 -15.17 -40.17 23.88
N ARG A 8 -15.64 -38.93 23.95
CA ARG A 8 -16.89 -38.50 23.30
C ARG A 8 -16.73 -37.15 22.61
N ASN A 9 -16.42 -37.21 21.32
CA ASN A 9 -16.48 -36.07 20.41
C ASN A 9 -17.88 -35.44 20.41
N LEU A 10 -17.98 -34.15 20.72
CA LEU A 10 -19.22 -33.38 20.62
C LEU A 10 -19.38 -32.87 19.17
N SER A 11 -20.18 -33.58 18.38
CA SER A 11 -20.48 -33.21 17.00
C SER A 11 -21.46 -32.02 16.93
N ARG A 12 -21.12 -30.98 16.15
CA ARG A 12 -21.90 -29.74 15.93
C ARG A 12 -23.19 -29.96 15.11
N ARG A 13 -24.09 -30.87 15.55
CA ARG A 13 -25.40 -31.11 14.91
C ARG A 13 -26.53 -31.39 15.92
N THR A 14 -26.86 -30.41 16.76
CA THR A 14 -28.18 -30.31 17.42
C THR A 14 -28.43 -28.87 17.83
N LEU A 15 -29.10 -28.06 17.00
CA LEU A 15 -29.87 -26.87 17.42
C LEU A 15 -30.64 -26.20 16.25
N LEU A 16 -31.47 -26.95 15.53
CA LEU A 16 -32.57 -26.37 14.72
C LEU A 16 -33.82 -27.25 14.84
N ARG A 17 -34.80 -26.81 15.65
CA ARG A 17 -36.14 -27.40 15.70
C ARG A 17 -37.18 -26.43 16.25
N ALA A 18 -38.36 -26.47 15.65
CA ALA A 18 -39.48 -25.53 15.78
C ALA A 18 -39.22 -24.16 15.13
N SER A 19 -40.17 -23.57 14.39
CA SER A 19 -41.61 -23.86 14.28
C SER A 19 -42.06 -24.15 12.85
N ALA A 20 -43.03 -25.08 12.70
CA ALA A 20 -43.65 -25.40 11.42
C ALA A 20 -45.02 -24.73 11.30
N GLY A 21 -45.29 -24.09 10.16
CA GLY A 21 -46.62 -23.63 9.74
C GLY A 21 -47.01 -24.31 8.43
N VAL A 22 -48.10 -25.07 8.41
CA VAL A 22 -48.53 -25.84 7.24
C VAL A 22 -49.53 -25.02 6.40
N GLY A 23 -49.19 -24.78 5.14
CA GLY A 23 -50.10 -24.20 4.15
C GLY A 23 -49.73 -24.69 2.75
N ALA A 24 -50.44 -25.71 2.24
CA ALA A 24 -50.21 -26.27 0.91
C ALA A 24 -51.21 -25.67 -0.09
N VAL A 25 -50.69 -25.01 -1.14
CA VAL A 25 -51.45 -24.67 -2.35
C VAL A 25 -50.60 -25.06 -3.56
N SER A 26 -51.06 -26.04 -4.32
CA SER A 26 -50.39 -26.46 -5.56
C SER A 26 -50.86 -25.59 -6.73
N VAL A 27 -49.94 -24.82 -7.32
CA VAL A 27 -50.12 -24.24 -8.66
C VAL A 27 -48.92 -24.61 -9.51
N VAL A 28 -49.18 -25.30 -10.62
CA VAL A 28 -48.19 -25.54 -11.67
C VAL A 28 -48.25 -24.35 -12.62
N GLY A 29 -47.17 -23.56 -12.66
CA GLY A 29 -47.02 -22.44 -13.57
C GLY A 29 -45.59 -22.37 -14.07
N VAL A 30 -45.37 -22.66 -15.35
CA VAL A 30 -44.08 -22.46 -16.00
C VAL A 30 -44.02 -21.00 -16.44
N GLY A 31 -43.19 -20.21 -15.76
CA GLY A 31 -42.97 -18.79 -16.07
C GLY A 31 -41.58 -18.38 -15.59
N GLN A 32 -40.87 -17.61 -16.41
CA GLN A 32 -39.56 -17.08 -16.04
C GLN A 32 -39.73 -16.11 -14.86
N ALA A 33 -39.14 -16.44 -13.72
CA ALA A 33 -39.02 -15.52 -12.61
C ALA A 33 -37.82 -14.60 -12.85
N SER A 34 -38.04 -13.49 -13.57
CA SER A 34 -37.20 -12.32 -13.43
C SER A 34 -37.39 -11.76 -12.01
N ALA A 35 -36.42 -11.98 -11.13
CA ALA A 35 -36.41 -11.35 -9.81
C ALA A 35 -36.19 -9.85 -9.99
N SER A 36 -37.27 -9.08 -9.94
CA SER A 36 -37.19 -7.64 -9.68
C SER A 36 -36.97 -7.46 -8.18
N ASP A 37 -35.72 -7.27 -7.77
CA ASP A 37 -35.36 -7.17 -6.35
C ASP A 37 -35.88 -5.85 -5.73
N PRO A 38 -36.80 -5.89 -4.74
CA PRO A 38 -37.40 -4.71 -4.16
C PRO A 38 -36.77 -4.40 -2.79
N GLY A 39 -35.46 -4.10 -2.79
CA GLY A 39 -34.70 -3.86 -1.57
C GLY A 39 -33.28 -3.40 -1.86
N GLY A 40 -33.13 -2.16 -2.32
CA GLY A 40 -31.82 -1.61 -2.68
C GLY A 40 -30.88 -1.52 -1.49
N ALA A 41 -30.04 -2.54 -1.32
CA ALA A 41 -28.64 -2.28 -1.04
C ALA A 41 -28.12 -1.46 -2.24
N GLN A 42 -27.73 -0.21 -1.99
CA GLN A 42 -26.94 0.52 -2.98
C GLN A 42 -25.67 -0.30 -3.20
N SER A 43 -25.31 -0.54 -4.46
CA SER A 43 -24.01 -1.13 -4.77
C SER A 43 -22.97 -0.08 -4.42
N TRP A 44 -22.29 -0.21 -3.28
CA TRP A 44 -21.17 0.68 -2.93
C TRP A 44 -20.03 0.53 -3.95
N PHE A 45 -19.99 -0.60 -4.65
CA PHE A 45 -19.28 -0.78 -5.91
C PHE A 45 -20.16 -0.25 -7.06
N ASP A 46 -20.20 1.07 -7.23
CA ASP A 46 -20.81 1.72 -8.38
C ASP A 46 -20.02 1.43 -9.67
N ASP A 47 -20.63 1.59 -10.84
CA ASP A 47 -19.96 1.54 -12.17
C ASP A 47 -18.86 2.64 -12.35
N SER A 48 -18.58 3.41 -11.30
CA SER A 48 -17.66 4.56 -11.24
C SER A 48 -16.21 4.20 -10.89
N CYS A 49 -15.95 3.02 -10.30
CA CYS A 49 -14.60 2.57 -9.94
C CYS A 49 -14.17 1.35 -10.78
N PRO A 50 -13.72 1.52 -12.05
CA PRO A 50 -13.46 0.40 -12.95
C PRO A 50 -12.33 -0.54 -12.49
N ASP A 51 -11.35 -0.01 -11.75
CA ASP A 51 -10.17 -0.77 -11.28
C ASP A 51 -10.42 -1.49 -9.94
N ALA A 52 -11.52 -1.18 -9.25
CA ALA A 52 -11.79 -1.68 -7.91
C ALA A 52 -12.13 -3.17 -7.90
N THR A 53 -11.33 -3.98 -7.18
CA THR A 53 -11.55 -5.43 -7.03
C THR A 53 -11.93 -5.81 -5.60
N ILE A 54 -12.46 -7.04 -5.45
CA ILE A 54 -12.72 -7.68 -4.14
C ILE A 54 -11.44 -8.36 -3.62
N GLU A 55 -10.75 -9.12 -4.47
CA GLU A 55 -9.46 -9.74 -4.11
C GLU A 55 -8.33 -8.68 -4.14
N PRO A 56 -7.18 -8.92 -3.46
CA PRO A 56 -6.00 -8.06 -3.56
C PRO A 56 -5.64 -7.77 -5.02
N SER A 57 -5.42 -6.49 -5.33
CA SER A 57 -4.96 -6.05 -6.65
C SER A 57 -4.30 -4.68 -6.54
N MET A 58 -3.44 -4.41 -7.51
CA MET A 58 -2.65 -3.19 -7.59
C MET A 58 -2.54 -2.71 -9.03
N GLY A 59 -2.24 -1.43 -9.20
CA GLY A 59 -1.81 -0.86 -10.47
C GLY A 59 -0.65 0.12 -10.26
N HIS A 60 0.11 0.37 -11.32
CA HIS A 60 1.11 1.43 -11.32
C HIS A 60 0.42 2.80 -11.35
N CYS A 61 0.95 3.76 -10.60
CA CYS A 61 0.50 5.15 -10.67
C CYS A 61 0.83 5.80 -12.02
N ASP A 62 0.24 6.98 -12.30
CA ASP A 62 0.51 7.66 -13.57
C ASP A 62 2.00 8.04 -13.63
N GLY A 63 2.68 7.62 -14.69
CA GLY A 63 4.13 7.78 -14.79
C GLY A 63 4.93 6.97 -13.76
N ALA A 64 4.40 5.90 -13.18
CA ALA A 64 5.19 4.92 -12.45
C ALA A 64 5.70 3.80 -13.38
N SER A 65 6.93 3.34 -13.16
CA SER A 65 7.50 2.14 -13.78
C SER A 65 8.64 1.58 -12.94
N MET A 66 8.73 0.25 -12.92
CA MET A 66 9.84 -0.54 -12.36
C MET A 66 10.97 -0.76 -13.38
N ASP A 67 10.75 -0.52 -14.67
CA ASP A 67 11.63 -1.00 -15.75
C ASP A 67 13.05 -0.39 -15.71
N GLY A 68 13.18 0.80 -15.14
CA GLY A 68 14.46 1.48 -14.91
C GLY A 68 14.99 1.36 -13.48
N CYS A 69 14.31 0.65 -12.58
CA CYS A 69 14.74 0.46 -11.19
C CYS A 69 15.84 -0.60 -11.09
N ASP A 70 16.98 -0.22 -10.53
CA ASP A 70 18.11 -1.07 -10.20
C ASP A 70 18.46 -0.90 -8.71
N ASP A 71 18.65 -2.02 -8.01
CA ASP A 71 19.01 -2.04 -6.60
C ASP A 71 20.44 -1.52 -6.38
N ASP A 72 21.34 -1.70 -7.36
CA ASP A 72 22.72 -1.18 -7.35
C ASP A 72 22.81 0.30 -7.77
N HIS A 73 21.69 0.97 -8.10
CA HIS A 73 21.69 2.38 -8.50
C HIS A 73 22.11 3.29 -7.34
N PRO A 74 22.98 4.31 -7.54
CA PRO A 74 23.47 5.14 -6.43
C PRO A 74 22.37 5.79 -5.59
N GLU A 75 21.29 6.25 -6.24
CA GLU A 75 20.11 6.85 -5.63
C GLU A 75 19.27 5.81 -4.86
N THR A 76 19.11 4.58 -5.37
CA THR A 76 18.48 3.48 -4.61
C THR A 76 19.29 3.13 -3.37
N VAL A 77 20.61 2.97 -3.51
CA VAL A 77 21.52 2.65 -2.39
C VAL A 77 21.54 3.77 -1.35
N ALA A 78 21.51 5.04 -1.79
CA ALA A 78 21.43 6.20 -0.90
C ALA A 78 20.10 6.24 -0.13
N LEU A 79 18.97 6.04 -0.82
CA LEU A 79 17.64 5.99 -0.21
C LEU A 79 17.53 4.83 0.79
N GLN A 80 17.92 3.62 0.41
CA GLN A 80 17.89 2.45 1.29
C GLN A 80 18.81 2.63 2.51
N THR A 81 19.99 3.24 2.32
CA THR A 81 20.90 3.55 3.43
C THR A 81 20.29 4.54 4.40
N ALA A 82 19.69 5.63 3.91
CA ALA A 82 19.04 6.63 4.75
C ALA A 82 17.81 6.07 5.49
N VAL A 83 17.00 5.24 4.82
CA VAL A 83 15.89 4.51 5.45
C VAL A 83 16.42 3.61 6.57
N ARG A 84 17.47 2.83 6.31
CA ARG A 84 18.06 1.94 7.31
C ARG A 84 18.67 2.70 8.49
N GLU A 85 19.37 3.81 8.26
CA GLU A 85 19.90 4.69 9.32
C GLU A 85 18.77 5.29 10.17
N SER A 86 17.68 5.75 9.54
CA SER A 86 16.49 6.27 10.23
C SER A 86 15.79 5.20 11.09
N LEU A 87 15.62 3.99 10.57
CA LEU A 87 15.08 2.87 11.37
C LEU A 87 16.04 2.44 12.48
N GLU A 88 17.36 2.39 12.26
CA GLU A 88 18.34 2.03 13.29
C GLU A 88 18.45 3.09 14.41
N GLU A 89 18.34 4.39 14.10
CA GLU A 89 18.58 5.48 15.06
C GLU A 89 17.31 6.12 15.65
N GLN A 90 16.20 6.19 14.90
CA GLN A 90 14.98 6.92 15.28
C GLN A 90 13.78 5.99 15.51
N TYR A 91 13.64 4.93 14.72
CA TYR A 91 12.45 4.05 14.73
C TYR A 91 12.77 2.54 14.82
N PRO A 92 13.60 2.06 15.78
CA PRO A 92 14.13 0.68 15.79
C PRO A 92 13.11 -0.42 16.15
N ASP A 93 11.98 -0.06 16.74
CA ASP A 93 10.94 -0.98 17.21
C ASP A 93 9.63 -0.23 17.51
N VAL A 94 8.59 -1.00 17.86
CA VAL A 94 7.25 -0.50 18.19
C VAL A 94 7.26 0.56 19.29
N ALA A 95 8.19 0.50 20.25
CA ALA A 95 8.29 1.49 21.34
C ALA A 95 8.55 2.89 20.77
N ALA A 96 9.61 2.98 19.95
CA ALA A 96 10.03 4.22 19.33
C ALA A 96 8.99 4.77 18.35
N LEU A 97 8.29 3.89 17.62
CA LEU A 97 7.17 4.27 16.75
C LEU A 97 6.02 4.90 17.52
N VAL A 98 5.63 4.31 18.65
CA VAL A 98 4.57 4.84 19.52
C VAL A 98 4.95 6.21 20.10
N ASP A 99 6.18 6.35 20.61
CA ASP A 99 6.70 7.62 21.13
C ASP A 99 6.81 8.71 20.04
N ALA A 100 7.11 8.33 18.80
CA ALA A 100 7.12 9.22 17.64
C ALA A 100 5.72 9.52 17.05
N GLY A 101 4.66 8.95 17.63
CA GLY A 101 3.27 9.25 17.27
C GLY A 101 2.68 8.40 16.14
N PHE A 102 3.40 7.39 15.65
CA PHE A 102 2.86 6.42 14.69
C PHE A 102 1.66 5.66 15.30
N LYS A 103 0.79 5.16 14.41
CA LYS A 103 -0.42 4.41 14.77
C LYS A 103 -0.45 3.05 14.09
N PRO A 104 -0.82 1.99 14.82
CA PRO A 104 -0.83 0.63 14.30
C PRO A 104 -1.84 0.50 13.16
N TYR A 105 -1.38 -0.11 12.07
CA TYR A 105 -2.15 -0.45 10.90
C TYR A 105 -1.82 -1.92 10.54
N PHE A 106 -2.43 -2.84 11.28
CA PHE A 106 -2.42 -4.26 10.90
C PHE A 106 -3.24 -4.43 9.62
N ASP A 107 -2.72 -5.11 8.61
CA ASP A 107 -3.36 -5.22 7.29
C ASP A 107 -4.70 -5.94 7.33
N THR A 108 -5.73 -5.11 7.47
CA THR A 108 -7.09 -5.54 7.73
C THR A 108 -7.63 -6.37 6.58
N LEU A 109 -8.26 -7.50 6.90
CA LEU A 109 -8.91 -8.43 5.96
C LEU A 109 -7.97 -9.29 5.08
N ASN A 110 -6.65 -9.11 5.15
CA ASN A 110 -5.75 -10.08 4.51
C ASN A 110 -5.80 -11.40 5.31
N ARG A 111 -5.96 -12.54 4.62
CA ARG A 111 -6.15 -13.86 5.28
C ARG A 111 -4.88 -14.69 5.36
N ASP A 112 -3.90 -14.31 4.55
CA ASP A 112 -2.57 -14.83 4.60
C ASP A 112 -1.80 -13.86 5.50
N ASP A 113 -1.49 -14.34 6.71
CA ASP A 113 -0.80 -13.60 7.74
C ASP A 113 0.69 -13.66 7.43
N ASP A 114 1.17 -12.64 6.71
CA ASP A 114 2.56 -12.55 6.27
C ASP A 114 3.51 -12.23 7.45
N GLY A 115 2.98 -12.02 8.67
CA GLY A 115 3.73 -11.79 9.89
C GLY A 115 4.39 -10.41 9.99
N TRP A 116 3.79 -9.41 9.35
CA TRP A 116 4.20 -8.01 9.44
C TRP A 116 2.99 -7.06 9.53
N SER A 117 3.23 -5.81 9.86
CA SER A 117 2.21 -4.75 9.94
C SER A 117 2.78 -3.43 9.47
N HIS A 118 1.93 -2.51 9.00
CA HIS A 118 2.35 -1.13 8.85
C HIS A 118 2.00 -0.31 10.08
N TRP A 119 2.73 0.78 10.26
CA TRP A 119 2.53 1.77 11.31
C TRP A 119 2.59 3.14 10.64
N ILE A 120 1.48 3.89 10.65
CA ILE A 120 1.34 5.13 9.86
C ILE A 120 1.40 6.35 10.79
N ASN A 121 2.12 7.41 10.41
CA ASN A 121 2.19 8.67 11.16
C ASN A 121 1.24 9.72 10.55
N PRO A 122 0.13 10.10 11.23
CA PRO A 122 -0.81 11.08 10.70
C PRO A 122 -0.26 12.50 10.56
N GLU A 123 0.80 12.86 11.29
CA GLU A 123 1.45 14.16 11.09
C GLU A 123 2.28 14.18 9.81
N TYR A 124 2.88 13.05 9.42
CA TYR A 124 3.76 12.96 8.24
C TYR A 124 2.95 12.81 6.94
N VAL A 125 1.91 11.96 6.94
CA VAL A 125 0.89 11.92 5.87
C VAL A 125 0.29 13.31 5.58
N GLY A 126 0.17 14.13 6.64
CA GLY A 126 -0.44 15.45 6.59
C GLY A 126 0.49 16.61 6.20
N ASP A 127 1.79 16.39 5.98
CA ASP A 127 2.75 17.47 5.75
C ASP A 127 3.14 17.68 4.27
N ASP A 128 4.13 18.54 4.01
CA ASP A 128 4.49 19.00 2.66
C ASP A 128 5.60 18.18 1.97
N GLU A 129 6.28 17.32 2.73
CA GLU A 129 7.41 16.48 2.32
C GLU A 129 6.91 15.13 1.77
N ILE A 130 7.67 14.51 0.88
CA ILE A 130 7.39 13.18 0.29
C ILE A 130 8.75 12.54 0.06
N LEU A 131 8.87 11.23 0.32
CA LEU A 131 10.11 10.48 0.08
C LEU A 131 11.26 10.94 1.01
N ASP A 132 10.92 11.36 2.24
CA ASP A 132 11.88 11.73 3.30
C ASP A 132 12.14 10.54 4.26
N PRO A 133 13.34 9.92 4.23
CA PRO A 133 13.67 8.80 5.11
C PRO A 133 13.67 9.13 6.61
N ASP A 134 13.87 10.39 7.00
CA ASP A 134 13.82 10.79 8.42
C ASP A 134 12.38 10.87 8.94
N ARG A 135 11.39 11.02 8.04
CA ARG A 135 9.98 11.26 8.37
C ARG A 135 9.03 10.44 7.49
N PRO A 136 9.21 9.10 7.40
CA PRO A 136 8.43 8.26 6.48
C PRO A 136 6.96 8.20 6.91
N GLU A 137 6.03 8.33 5.97
CA GLU A 137 4.60 8.35 6.30
C GLU A 137 4.14 7.03 6.95
N SER A 138 4.81 5.93 6.64
CA SER A 138 4.60 4.63 7.25
C SER A 138 5.89 3.83 7.46
N VAL A 139 6.00 3.14 8.59
CA VAL A 139 7.06 2.16 8.90
C VAL A 139 6.46 0.75 8.87
N LEU A 140 7.26 -0.23 8.43
CA LEU A 140 6.89 -1.64 8.31
C LEU A 140 7.54 -2.41 9.46
N VAL A 141 6.75 -3.15 10.23
CA VAL A 141 7.18 -3.83 11.44
C VAL A 141 6.96 -5.33 11.32
N ASP A 142 7.97 -6.08 11.73
CA ASP A 142 7.94 -7.53 11.88
C ASP A 142 7.10 -7.92 13.11
N ASN A 143 6.01 -8.68 12.93
CA ASN A 143 5.07 -8.98 14.03
C ASN A 143 5.66 -9.98 15.05
N ASP A 144 6.68 -10.74 14.66
CA ASP A 144 7.37 -11.69 15.53
C ASP A 144 8.36 -10.97 16.47
N SER A 145 9.34 -10.24 15.92
CA SER A 145 10.43 -9.58 16.65
C SER A 145 10.10 -8.17 17.14
N TRP A 146 9.02 -7.57 16.63
CA TRP A 146 8.57 -6.19 16.87
C TRP A 146 9.60 -5.13 16.41
N ARG A 147 10.48 -5.52 15.47
CA ARG A 147 11.49 -4.66 14.84
C ARG A 147 10.96 -4.03 13.55
N SER A 148 11.41 -2.81 13.27
CA SER A 148 11.20 -2.19 11.96
C SER A 148 12.06 -2.88 10.89
N ILE A 149 11.46 -3.16 9.72
CA ILE A 149 12.07 -3.92 8.60
C ILE A 149 12.03 -3.17 7.26
N GLY A 150 11.36 -2.03 7.21
CA GLY A 150 11.29 -1.16 6.04
C GLY A 150 10.38 0.03 6.27
N VAL A 151 10.17 0.83 5.23
CA VAL A 151 9.20 1.93 5.20
C VAL A 151 8.27 1.79 4.01
N MET A 152 7.08 2.36 4.10
CA MET A 152 6.21 2.62 2.97
C MET A 152 6.00 4.13 2.88
N PHE A 153 6.54 4.75 1.84
CA PHE A 153 6.21 6.13 1.53
C PHE A 153 4.81 6.22 0.96
N ILE A 154 4.07 7.27 1.33
CA ILE A 154 2.73 7.58 0.83
C ILE A 154 2.80 8.93 0.12
N ALA A 155 2.52 8.98 -1.19
CA ALA A 155 2.60 10.21 -1.97
C ALA A 155 1.41 11.14 -1.68
N THR A 156 1.46 11.82 -0.54
CA THR A 156 0.51 12.84 -0.11
C THR A 156 1.21 14.17 0.15
N ARG A 157 0.53 15.29 -0.06
CA ARG A 157 1.02 16.63 0.31
C ARG A 157 -0.11 17.43 0.94
N GLY A 158 0.06 17.85 2.18
CA GLY A 158 -1.00 18.44 2.99
C GLY A 158 -2.17 17.49 3.25
N GLY A 159 -1.91 16.17 3.23
CA GLY A 159 -2.94 15.10 3.28
C GLY A 159 -3.65 14.81 1.95
N GLU A 160 -3.37 15.53 0.87
CA GLU A 160 -3.98 15.30 -0.46
C GLU A 160 -3.05 14.44 -1.34
N PRO A 161 -3.55 13.42 -2.07
CA PRO A 161 -2.71 12.60 -2.94
C PRO A 161 -1.99 13.39 -4.05
N VAL A 162 -0.72 13.02 -4.31
CA VAL A 162 0.10 13.59 -5.37
C VAL A 162 0.18 12.63 -6.55
N ASP A 163 -0.18 13.14 -7.74
CA ASP A 163 -0.24 12.38 -8.99
C ASP A 163 0.26 13.29 -10.15
N PRO A 164 1.33 12.93 -10.88
CA PRO A 164 2.19 11.77 -10.67
C PRO A 164 3.07 11.92 -9.41
N PRO A 165 3.43 10.81 -8.73
CA PRO A 165 4.38 10.82 -7.62
C PRO A 165 5.83 11.08 -8.11
N PRO A 166 6.73 11.57 -7.23
CA PRO A 166 8.12 11.84 -7.59
C PRO A 166 8.89 10.54 -7.89
N ALA A 167 9.63 10.49 -9.00
CA ALA A 167 10.55 9.38 -9.28
C ALA A 167 11.69 9.36 -8.24
N VAL A 168 12.26 8.17 -7.98
CA VAL A 168 13.49 8.04 -7.18
C VAL A 168 14.66 8.67 -7.95
N TYR A 169 14.74 8.39 -9.25
CA TYR A 169 15.66 9.00 -10.19
C TYR A 169 15.09 9.01 -11.61
N ASP A 170 15.57 9.96 -12.41
CA ASP A 170 15.18 10.13 -13.81
C ASP A 170 16.40 10.64 -14.61
N ASP A 171 17.10 9.72 -15.26
CA ASP A 171 18.27 10.04 -16.11
C ASP A 171 17.88 10.86 -17.35
N GLY A 172 16.58 10.97 -17.68
CA GLY A 172 16.08 11.62 -18.88
C GLY A 172 16.21 13.14 -18.92
N ASP A 173 16.34 13.80 -17.76
CA ASP A 173 16.37 15.27 -17.65
C ASP A 173 17.80 15.87 -17.72
N ALA A 174 18.83 15.04 -17.88
CA ALA A 174 20.23 15.48 -17.92
C ALA A 174 20.62 16.37 -19.12
N ASP A 175 19.79 16.42 -20.17
CA ASP A 175 20.03 17.18 -21.41
C ASP A 175 19.34 18.58 -21.45
N GLY A 176 18.81 19.05 -20.31
CA GLY A 176 18.11 20.35 -20.19
C GLY A 176 19.01 21.58 -19.95
N ASP A 177 19.35 22.30 -21.03
CA ASP A 177 19.68 23.75 -21.02
C ASP A 177 20.85 24.25 -20.13
N ALA A 178 21.93 23.47 -20.00
CA ALA A 178 23.19 23.93 -19.42
C ALA A 178 24.24 24.46 -20.45
N GLU A 179 23.85 24.71 -21.70
CA GLU A 179 24.64 25.49 -22.67
C GLU A 179 24.62 26.98 -22.29
N ARG A 180 25.37 27.23 -21.22
CA ARG A 180 25.86 28.49 -20.71
C ARG A 180 26.26 29.41 -21.86
N ASP A 181 25.47 30.47 -22.07
CA ASP A 181 25.69 31.54 -23.05
C ASP A 181 27.03 32.25 -22.78
N VAL A 182 28.12 31.68 -23.31
CA VAL A 182 29.45 32.29 -23.28
C VAL A 182 29.48 33.38 -24.34
N ILE A 183 29.06 34.57 -23.90
CA ILE A 183 29.29 35.83 -24.62
C ILE A 183 30.80 36.14 -24.59
N ASP A 184 31.58 35.41 -25.39
CA ASP A 184 32.90 35.85 -25.87
C ASP A 184 32.72 36.43 -27.27
N GLY A 185 32.58 37.75 -27.32
CA GLY A 185 32.49 38.48 -28.57
C GLY A 185 33.88 38.73 -29.15
N GLU A 186 34.34 37.84 -30.04
CA GLU A 186 35.41 38.16 -30.99
C GLU A 186 34.91 38.01 -32.43
N ALA A 187 35.01 39.11 -33.19
CA ALA A 187 34.62 39.17 -34.58
C ALA A 187 35.80 38.76 -35.48
N ALA A 188 35.55 37.88 -36.45
CA ALA A 188 36.34 37.76 -37.65
C ALA A 188 35.48 37.25 -38.81
N ASP A 189 35.49 38.00 -39.91
CA ASP A 189 34.97 37.62 -41.21
C ASP A 189 35.75 36.42 -41.81
N ASP A 190 35.11 35.56 -42.61
CA ASP A 190 35.31 35.50 -44.07
C ASP A 190 34.77 34.21 -44.75
N ASP A 191 34.31 34.43 -46.00
CA ASP A 191 34.25 33.54 -47.18
C ASP A 191 33.47 32.20 -47.21
N ASP A 192 32.37 32.25 -47.98
CA ASP A 192 32.06 31.44 -49.17
C ASP A 192 32.40 29.93 -49.22
N ASN A 193 31.36 29.10 -49.37
CA ASN A 193 31.38 28.01 -50.37
C ASN A 193 29.97 27.62 -50.88
N ASP A 194 29.77 27.74 -52.20
CA ASP A 194 28.55 27.35 -52.94
C ASP A 194 28.52 25.87 -53.36
N GLY A 195 27.29 25.31 -53.51
CA GLY A 195 26.97 24.15 -54.36
C GLY A 195 27.22 22.75 -53.76
N HIS A 196 26.33 21.76 -53.85
CA HIS A 196 25.49 21.39 -55.00
C HIS A 196 24.36 20.40 -54.64
N ASP A 197 23.28 20.45 -55.41
CA ASP A 197 22.41 19.37 -55.94
C ASP A 197 22.00 18.19 -55.01
N GLU A 198 20.71 18.06 -54.65
CA GLU A 198 19.70 17.26 -55.39
C GLU A 198 20.11 15.79 -55.59
N ASP A 199 19.45 14.81 -54.94
CA ASP A 199 18.23 14.15 -55.47
C ASP A 199 17.77 12.91 -54.65
N HIS A 200 16.50 12.51 -54.88
CA HIS A 200 15.88 11.18 -54.66
C HIS A 200 15.53 10.63 -53.24
N HIS A 201 14.21 10.42 -53.07
CA HIS A 201 13.48 9.20 -52.61
C HIS A 201 14.05 8.34 -51.45
N GLU A 202 13.24 7.83 -50.51
CA GLU A 202 12.00 7.07 -50.73
C GLU A 202 10.89 7.33 -49.69
N GLN A 203 9.65 6.94 -50.07
CA GLN A 203 8.50 6.86 -49.18
C GLN A 203 8.38 5.42 -48.67
N GLY A 204 8.15 5.22 -47.37
CA GLY A 204 7.76 3.92 -46.86
C GLY A 204 7.94 3.78 -45.35
N GLU A 205 6.87 3.36 -44.68
CA GLU A 205 6.95 2.57 -43.45
C GLU A 205 7.65 3.26 -42.26
N HIS A 206 7.03 4.35 -41.79
CA HIS A 206 7.07 4.63 -40.35
C HIS A 206 6.26 3.55 -39.65
N ASP A 207 6.94 2.50 -39.20
CA ASP A 207 6.38 1.54 -38.27
C ASP A 207 5.89 2.27 -37.02
N GLY A 208 4.58 2.21 -36.80
CA GLY A 208 3.94 2.65 -35.57
C GLY A 208 4.31 1.69 -34.46
N HIS A 209 5.51 1.85 -33.92
CA HIS A 209 5.81 1.36 -32.59
C HIS A 209 5.05 2.24 -31.60
N ASP A 210 3.93 1.72 -31.11
CA ASP A 210 3.33 2.15 -29.85
C ASP A 210 4.33 1.81 -28.74
N ASP A 211 5.36 2.64 -28.62
CA ASP A 211 6.41 2.56 -27.63
C ASP A 211 5.81 2.97 -26.28
N HIS A 212 5.38 1.97 -25.52
CA HIS A 212 4.75 2.15 -24.22
C HIS A 212 5.77 2.51 -23.13
N GLY A 213 6.35 3.70 -23.26
CA GLY A 213 6.43 4.66 -22.15
C GLY A 213 7.39 4.41 -20.99
N GLY A 214 8.22 3.37 -21.04
CA GLY A 214 9.35 3.24 -20.12
C GLY A 214 10.53 4.06 -20.63
N THR A 215 10.85 5.20 -19.99
CA THR A 215 12.12 5.89 -20.24
C THR A 215 13.26 5.07 -19.60
N PRO A 216 14.17 4.48 -20.38
CA PRO A 216 15.28 3.71 -19.82
C PRO A 216 16.18 4.66 -19.00
N GLY A 217 16.34 4.36 -17.71
CA GLY A 217 17.02 5.26 -16.75
C GLY A 217 16.09 6.01 -15.79
N ARG A 218 14.79 5.71 -15.77
CA ARG A 218 13.84 6.27 -14.80
C ARG A 218 13.27 5.20 -13.87
N CYS A 219 13.43 5.39 -12.56
CA CYS A 219 12.86 4.53 -11.54
C CYS A 219 11.74 5.26 -10.77
N SER A 220 10.53 4.74 -10.87
CA SER A 220 9.35 5.29 -10.20
C SER A 220 8.47 4.12 -9.72
N PRO A 221 8.85 3.42 -8.64
CA PRO A 221 8.25 2.13 -8.25
C PRO A 221 6.90 2.28 -7.49
N TRP A 222 6.21 3.39 -7.73
CA TRP A 222 4.94 3.73 -7.07
C TRP A 222 3.77 2.91 -7.61
N HIS A 223 2.92 2.45 -6.70
CA HIS A 223 1.72 1.69 -7.03
C HIS A 223 0.56 2.10 -6.13
N TYR A 224 -0.67 1.81 -6.56
CA TYR A 224 -1.87 1.96 -5.74
C TYR A 224 -2.51 0.59 -5.49
N HIS A 225 -3.15 0.40 -4.34
CA HIS A 225 -4.00 -0.75 -4.08
C HIS A 225 -5.42 -0.46 -4.59
N ALA A 226 -5.93 -1.33 -5.46
CA ALA A 226 -7.32 -1.34 -5.93
C ALA A 226 -8.12 -2.53 -5.38
N GLY A 227 -7.44 -3.49 -4.73
CA GLY A 227 -8.08 -4.56 -3.97
C GLY A 227 -8.81 -4.05 -2.73
N LEU A 228 -9.88 -4.75 -2.35
CA LEU A 228 -10.70 -4.39 -1.19
C LEU A 228 -9.90 -4.34 0.12
N PRO A 229 -8.93 -5.24 0.43
CA PRO A 229 -8.15 -5.16 1.66
C PRO A 229 -7.37 -3.84 1.79
N GLY A 230 -6.55 -3.49 0.80
CA GLY A 230 -5.75 -2.25 0.83
C GLY A 230 -6.60 -0.98 0.83
N ARG A 231 -7.73 -0.96 0.09
CA ARG A 231 -8.65 0.19 0.09
C ARG A 231 -9.44 0.32 1.39
N PHE A 232 -9.89 -0.81 1.95
CA PHE A 232 -10.61 -0.83 3.23
C PHE A 232 -9.69 -0.42 4.36
N GLY A 233 -8.45 -0.92 4.36
CA GLY A 233 -7.45 -0.50 5.32
C GLY A 233 -7.14 1.00 5.22
N TRP A 234 -6.82 1.54 4.05
CA TRP A 234 -6.60 3.00 3.92
C TRP A 234 -7.82 3.82 4.41
N TRP A 235 -9.05 3.40 4.06
CA TRP A 235 -10.26 4.01 4.59
C TRP A 235 -10.39 3.87 6.12
N TYR A 236 -10.05 2.72 6.67
CA TYR A 236 -10.04 2.44 8.12
C TYR A 236 -9.05 3.33 8.85
N TYR A 237 -7.80 3.44 8.36
CA TYR A 237 -6.78 4.34 8.92
C TYR A 237 -7.32 5.76 9.05
N ARG A 238 -7.91 6.30 7.96
CA ARG A 238 -8.49 7.65 7.96
C ARG A 238 -9.67 7.79 8.94
N GLN A 239 -10.50 6.76 9.07
CA GLN A 239 -11.63 6.78 10.02
C GLN A 239 -11.18 6.63 11.49
N ALA A 240 -10.13 5.87 11.77
CA ALA A 240 -9.64 5.61 13.12
C ALA A 240 -8.75 6.73 13.65
N TYR A 241 -7.90 7.31 12.79
CA TYR A 241 -6.79 8.18 13.23
C TYR A 241 -6.83 9.61 12.67
N GLU A 242 -7.47 9.86 11.51
CA GLU A 242 -7.74 11.24 11.08
C GLU A 242 -9.01 11.77 11.75
N GLN A 243 -9.07 13.10 11.95
CA GLN A 243 -10.17 13.74 12.69
C GLN A 243 -11.53 13.71 11.97
N ASP A 244 -11.65 13.02 10.83
CA ASP A 244 -12.86 12.99 10.02
C ASP A 244 -14.00 12.19 10.65
N PHE A 245 -13.72 11.08 11.34
CA PHE A 245 -14.75 10.38 12.12
C PHE A 245 -15.28 11.26 13.27
N ALA A 246 -14.41 11.96 13.98
CA ALA A 246 -14.80 12.88 15.05
C ALA A 246 -15.60 14.10 14.54
N ARG A 247 -15.41 14.52 13.28
CA ARG A 247 -16.10 15.67 12.67
C ARG A 247 -17.38 15.29 11.93
N GLN A 248 -17.45 14.10 11.35
CA GLN A 248 -18.48 13.71 10.37
C GLN A 248 -19.10 12.32 10.62
N GLY A 249 -18.50 11.50 11.48
CA GLY A 249 -18.90 10.12 11.77
C GLY A 249 -18.75 9.19 10.56
N LEU A 250 -19.38 8.01 10.64
CA LEU A 250 -19.38 6.99 9.57
C LEU A 250 -19.86 7.48 8.18
N GLY A 251 -20.48 8.66 8.09
CA GLY A 251 -20.93 9.26 6.82
C GLY A 251 -19.98 10.30 6.22
N GLY A 252 -18.80 10.51 6.81
CA GLY A 252 -17.85 11.55 6.39
C GLY A 252 -16.90 11.18 5.25
N LEU A 253 -16.48 9.92 5.18
CA LEU A 253 -15.51 9.43 4.20
C LEU A 253 -16.13 8.41 3.25
N GLU A 254 -16.15 8.78 1.97
CA GLU A 254 -16.49 7.90 0.86
C GLU A 254 -15.46 6.77 0.75
N PHE A 255 -15.92 5.57 0.39
CA PHE A 255 -15.04 4.42 0.23
C PHE A 255 -14.23 4.58 -1.08
N PRO A 256 -12.89 4.58 -1.06
CA PRO A 256 -12.10 5.00 -2.20
C PRO A 256 -12.10 3.97 -3.35
N CYS A 257 -11.94 4.44 -4.59
CA CYS A 257 -11.72 3.56 -5.75
C CYS A 257 -10.30 2.92 -5.75
N ARG A 258 -9.30 3.64 -5.21
CA ARG A 258 -7.90 3.22 -5.03
C ARG A 258 -7.26 3.96 -3.85
N THR A 259 -6.20 3.43 -3.26
CA THR A 259 -5.37 4.17 -2.30
C THR A 259 -4.63 5.34 -2.98
N PRO A 260 -3.96 6.24 -2.23
CA PRO A 260 -2.87 7.05 -2.76
C PRO A 260 -1.77 6.15 -3.37
N CYS A 261 -0.84 6.76 -4.09
CA CYS A 261 0.36 6.10 -4.54
C CYS A 261 1.27 5.81 -3.35
N MET A 262 1.78 4.58 -3.28
CA MET A 262 2.62 4.07 -2.20
C MET A 262 3.88 3.42 -2.78
N MET A 263 4.96 3.42 -1.99
CA MET A 263 6.25 2.86 -2.39
C MET A 263 6.96 2.27 -1.17
N HIS A 264 7.18 0.96 -1.19
CA HIS A 264 7.95 0.26 -0.16
C HIS A 264 9.46 0.46 -0.38
N VAL A 265 10.22 0.55 0.71
CA VAL A 265 11.68 0.48 0.72
C VAL A 265 12.12 -0.39 1.90
N TRP A 266 12.65 -1.57 1.62
CA TRP A 266 13.08 -2.53 2.65
C TRP A 266 14.48 -2.21 3.18
N SER A 267 14.65 -2.20 4.50
CA SER A 267 15.96 -2.03 5.16
C SER A 267 16.73 -3.34 5.33
N VAL A 268 16.04 -4.47 5.13
CA VAL A 268 16.60 -5.84 5.10
C VAL A 268 16.69 -6.38 3.67
N ASP A 269 17.47 -7.44 3.46
CA ASP A 269 17.61 -8.08 2.15
C ASP A 269 16.25 -8.62 1.65
N HIS A 270 15.86 -8.27 0.42
CA HIS A 270 14.62 -8.74 -0.19
C HIS A 270 14.89 -9.47 -1.52
N PRO A 271 14.40 -10.71 -1.74
CA PRO A 271 14.72 -11.51 -2.93
C PRO A 271 14.11 -10.96 -4.25
N GLU A 272 13.12 -10.08 -4.14
CA GLU A 272 12.49 -9.37 -5.27
C GLU A 272 12.94 -7.90 -5.41
N GLY A 273 13.99 -7.48 -4.68
CA GLY A 273 14.59 -6.15 -4.74
C GLY A 273 14.08 -5.14 -3.70
N VAL A 274 14.76 -3.99 -3.61
CA VAL A 274 14.58 -2.98 -2.54
C VAL A 274 13.16 -2.42 -2.48
N TYR A 275 12.49 -2.31 -3.63
CA TYR A 275 11.13 -1.75 -3.78
C TYR A 275 10.03 -2.81 -3.89
N ALA A 276 10.30 -4.05 -3.50
CA ALA A 276 9.33 -5.13 -3.59
C ALA A 276 8.03 -4.82 -2.81
N HIS A 277 6.90 -5.28 -3.32
CA HIS A 277 5.59 -5.01 -2.72
C HIS A 277 5.33 -5.80 -1.43
N GLY A 278 5.54 -7.11 -1.47
CA GLY A 278 5.36 -7.99 -0.33
C GLY A 278 6.51 -7.87 0.66
N ALA A 279 6.29 -8.35 1.90
CA ALA A 279 7.36 -8.47 2.88
C ALA A 279 8.38 -9.55 2.49
N PRO A 280 9.64 -9.39 2.94
CA PRO A 280 10.66 -10.40 2.78
C PRO A 280 10.24 -11.71 3.49
N PRO A 281 10.55 -12.88 2.91
CA PRO A 281 10.29 -14.16 3.56
C PRO A 281 10.93 -14.22 4.97
N PRO A 282 10.34 -14.94 5.94
CA PRO A 282 10.79 -14.96 7.33
C PRO A 282 12.31 -15.11 7.51
N GLU A 283 12.97 -15.97 6.71
CA GLU A 283 14.41 -16.21 6.77
C GLU A 283 15.31 -14.99 6.45
N TYR A 284 14.75 -13.92 5.90
CA TYR A 284 15.44 -12.64 5.64
C TYR A 284 15.11 -11.56 6.68
N ARG A 285 14.04 -11.74 7.48
CA ARG A 285 13.62 -10.84 8.58
C ARG A 285 13.95 -11.36 9.99
N GLU A 286 14.61 -12.52 10.11
CA GLU A 286 15.11 -13.06 11.40
C GLU A 286 16.08 -12.08 12.09
N GLN A 287 15.58 -11.37 13.12
CA GLN A 287 16.34 -10.41 13.94
C GLN A 287 16.26 -10.77 15.43
N GLU A 288 17.14 -10.19 16.25
CA GLU A 288 16.98 -10.26 17.71
C GLU A 288 15.79 -9.38 18.14
N PRO A 289 14.79 -9.92 18.87
CA PRO A 289 13.59 -9.18 19.23
C PRO A 289 13.86 -7.85 19.95
N ALA A 290 12.87 -6.96 19.95
CA ALA A 290 12.91 -5.73 20.72
C ALA A 290 13.19 -6.02 22.21
N GLU A 291 14.23 -5.40 22.78
CA GLU A 291 14.54 -5.52 24.21
C GLU A 291 13.47 -4.76 25.00
N ASN A 292 12.46 -5.45 25.55
CA ASN A 292 11.33 -4.88 26.30
C ASN A 292 10.81 -3.56 25.69
N ALA A 293 9.84 -3.63 24.79
CA ALA A 293 9.35 -2.48 24.03
C ALA A 293 8.70 -1.34 24.88
N ASP A 294 8.85 -1.31 26.20
CA ASP A 294 8.36 -0.33 27.20
C ASP A 294 6.88 0.11 27.07
N LEU A 295 6.13 -0.56 26.18
CA LEU A 295 4.68 -0.55 26.09
C LEU A 295 4.12 -1.07 27.42
N GLU A 296 3.05 -0.47 27.93
CA GLU A 296 2.40 -0.88 29.18
C GLU A 296 1.54 -2.17 28.98
N THR A 297 2.18 -3.24 28.50
CA THR A 297 1.62 -4.56 28.16
C THR A 297 2.39 -5.70 28.82
N ASP A 298 1.75 -6.87 28.97
CA ASP A 298 2.36 -8.10 29.50
C ASP A 298 2.96 -9.00 28.38
N ALA A 299 2.88 -8.60 27.11
CA ALA A 299 3.33 -9.37 25.94
C ALA A 299 4.84 -9.23 25.67
N GLU A 300 5.50 -10.33 25.27
CA GLU A 300 6.96 -10.40 25.08
C GLU A 300 7.36 -10.54 23.58
N PRO A 301 8.12 -9.60 22.99
CA PRO A 301 8.64 -9.71 21.62
C PRO A 301 9.40 -11.03 21.38
N GLY A 302 9.17 -11.65 20.22
CA GLY A 302 9.70 -12.96 19.85
C GLY A 302 9.03 -14.16 20.53
N THR A 303 8.01 -13.92 21.37
CA THR A 303 7.17 -14.96 21.99
C THR A 303 5.69 -14.73 21.70
N ASP A 304 5.23 -13.49 21.81
CA ASP A 304 3.87 -13.06 21.50
C ASP A 304 3.85 -12.22 20.21
N GLU A 305 2.89 -12.48 19.36
CA GLU A 305 2.70 -11.83 18.06
C GLU A 305 2.13 -10.41 18.25
N LEU A 306 2.69 -9.44 17.52
CA LEU A 306 2.20 -8.06 17.51
C LEU A 306 0.81 -8.00 16.90
N SER A 307 -0.19 -7.61 17.69
CA SER A 307 -1.60 -7.61 17.30
C SER A 307 -2.42 -6.65 18.17
N TRP A 308 -3.69 -6.43 17.81
CA TRP A 308 -4.63 -5.67 18.65
C TRP A 308 -4.82 -6.23 20.07
N GLU A 309 -4.51 -7.51 20.32
CA GLU A 309 -4.62 -8.13 21.65
C GLU A 309 -3.36 -7.93 22.52
N THR A 310 -2.21 -7.63 21.90
CA THR A 310 -0.93 -7.45 22.60
C THR A 310 -0.54 -5.98 22.81
N LEU A 311 -1.20 -5.04 22.12
CA LEU A 311 -1.01 -3.60 22.31
C LEU A 311 -1.70 -3.04 23.58
N PRO A 312 -1.12 -2.01 24.22
CA PRO A 312 -1.79 -1.18 25.22
C PRO A 312 -3.16 -0.64 24.80
N GLU A 313 -4.11 -0.58 25.75
CA GLU A 313 -5.52 -0.17 25.51
C GLU A 313 -5.67 1.24 24.88
N ASP A 314 -4.70 2.14 25.05
CA ASP A 314 -4.72 3.51 24.52
C ASP A 314 -4.19 3.62 23.07
N LEU A 315 -3.54 2.58 22.56
CA LEU A 315 -3.16 2.46 21.15
C LEU A 315 -4.22 1.74 20.30
N VAL A 316 -5.12 0.99 20.94
CA VAL A 316 -6.22 0.30 20.29
C VAL A 316 -7.37 1.30 20.03
N PRO A 317 -7.81 1.49 18.76
CA PRO A 317 -8.89 2.42 18.43
C PRO A 317 -10.26 1.92 18.93
N GLU A 318 -11.22 2.84 19.14
CA GLU A 318 -12.55 2.55 19.69
C GLU A 318 -13.37 1.53 18.87
N HIS A 319 -13.05 1.37 17.59
CA HIS A 319 -13.67 0.42 16.67
C HIS A 319 -12.58 -0.33 15.91
N LEU A 320 -12.57 -1.65 16.04
CA LEU A 320 -11.63 -2.50 15.33
C LEU A 320 -12.05 -2.69 13.86
N PRO A 321 -11.13 -3.18 13.00
CA PRO A 321 -11.43 -3.39 11.58
C PRO A 321 -12.65 -4.30 11.35
N ASP A 322 -12.78 -5.38 12.12
CA ASP A 322 -13.90 -6.31 12.05
C ASP A 322 -15.24 -5.65 12.43
N ASP A 323 -15.25 -4.74 13.42
CA ASP A 323 -16.46 -4.00 13.79
C ASP A 323 -16.96 -3.15 12.60
N LEU A 324 -16.05 -2.40 11.96
CA LEU A 324 -16.38 -1.53 10.84
C LEU A 324 -16.67 -2.30 9.54
N ALA A 325 -16.00 -3.44 9.31
CA ALA A 325 -16.28 -4.30 8.16
C ALA A 325 -17.74 -4.77 8.13
N THR A 326 -18.35 -5.07 9.30
CA THR A 326 -19.78 -5.43 9.37
C THR A 326 -20.75 -4.30 8.99
N LEU A 327 -20.27 -3.05 8.93
CA LEU A 327 -21.06 -1.87 8.59
C LEU A 327 -21.00 -1.52 7.09
N VAL A 328 -20.01 -2.06 6.35
CA VAL A 328 -19.82 -1.85 4.91
C VAL A 328 -20.56 -2.97 4.14
N PRO A 329 -21.70 -2.70 3.48
CA PRO A 329 -22.50 -3.75 2.86
C PRO A 329 -21.81 -4.33 1.62
N GLY A 330 -21.30 -5.56 1.71
CA GLY A 330 -20.60 -6.25 0.61
C GLY A 330 -19.28 -6.91 1.01
N LEU A 331 -18.80 -6.64 2.23
CA LEU A 331 -17.87 -7.50 2.97
C LEU A 331 -18.59 -8.72 3.58
#